data_AF-A0A1G9CTJ4-F1
#
_entry.id   AF-A0A1G9CTJ4-F1
#
_cell.length_a   1.000
_cell.length_b   1.000
_cell.length_c   1.000
_cell.angle_alpha   90.00
_cell.angle_beta   90.00
_cell.angle_gamma   90.00
#
_symmetry.space_group_name_H-M   'P 1'
#
loop_
_entity.id
_entity.type
_entity.pdbx_description
1 polymer ?
#
loop_
_entity_poly.entity_id
_entity_poly.type
_entity_poly.pdbx_seq_one_letter_code
_entity_poly.pdbx_strand_id
1 'polypeptide(L)' 'MSRLTNKLSATAVRNAKPKDKTVKLADGGGLYLEITPTGSKYWRMKYPMRQRSCHLNGLRGDQHALPRRA' A
#
# COMPACT_ATOMS: atom_id res chain seq x y z
N MET A 1 -27.09 -11.82 -11.12
CA MET A 1 -25.82 -12.14 -11.79
C MET A 1 -24.69 -12.07 -10.77
N SER A 2 -24.15 -13.21 -10.33
CA SER A 2 -23.04 -13.28 -9.36
C SER A 2 -21.76 -12.75 -10.00
N ARG A 3 -21.18 -11.70 -9.42
CA ARG A 3 -19.87 -11.17 -9.86
C ARG A 3 -18.81 -12.23 -9.60
N LEU A 4 -18.13 -12.70 -10.65
CA LEU A 4 -16.96 -13.58 -10.53
C LEU A 4 -15.84 -12.80 -9.85
N THR A 5 -15.73 -12.93 -8.54
CA THR A 5 -14.59 -12.40 -7.79
C THR A 5 -13.47 -13.42 -7.89
N ASN A 6 -12.34 -13.06 -8.48
CA ASN A 6 -11.10 -13.85 -8.41
C ASN A 6 -10.65 -13.92 -6.93
N LYS A 7 -11.25 -14.83 -6.18
CA LYS A 7 -11.01 -15.07 -4.76
C LYS A 7 -10.01 -16.21 -4.69
N LEU A 8 -8.85 -15.99 -4.07
CA LEU A 8 -7.90 -17.05 -3.80
C LEU A 8 -8.54 -18.08 -2.88
N SER A 9 -8.39 -19.34 -3.28
CA SER A 9 -8.66 -20.49 -2.43
C SER A 9 -7.39 -20.91 -1.69
N ALA A 10 -7.54 -21.52 -0.51
CA ALA A 10 -6.43 -22.07 0.25
C ALA A 10 -5.56 -23.04 -0.59
N THR A 11 -6.18 -23.80 -1.49
CA THR A 11 -5.48 -24.70 -2.41
C THR A 11 -4.61 -23.94 -3.42
N ALA A 12 -5.09 -22.79 -3.91
CA ALA A 12 -4.34 -21.95 -4.83
C ALA A 12 -3.09 -21.35 -4.15
N VAL A 13 -3.21 -20.92 -2.88
CA VAL A 13 -2.09 -20.42 -2.07
C VAL A 13 -1.03 -21.50 -1.84
N ARG A 14 -1.46 -22.74 -1.55
CA ARG A 14 -0.56 -23.87 -1.34
C ARG A 14 0.19 -24.24 -2.61
N ASN A 15 -0.52 -24.32 -3.74
CA ASN A 15 0.05 -24.68 -5.04
C ASN A 15 0.85 -23.56 -5.71
N ALA A 16 0.83 -22.34 -5.16
CA ALA A 16 1.56 -21.23 -5.74
C ALA A 16 3.08 -21.45 -5.58
N LYS A 17 3.74 -21.62 -6.73
CA LYS A 17 5.17 -21.86 -6.83
C LYS A 17 5.93 -20.53 -6.99
N PRO A 18 7.12 -20.39 -6.39
CA PRO A 18 8.02 -19.30 -6.71
C PRO A 18 8.40 -19.36 -8.19
N LYS A 19 8.45 -18.20 -8.84
CA LYS A 19 8.96 -18.00 -10.20
C LYS A 19 10.18 -17.10 -10.13
N ASP A 20 10.88 -16.93 -11.26
CA ASP A 20 12.06 -16.05 -11.39
C ASP A 20 11.77 -14.59 -11.01
N LYS A 21 10.49 -14.19 -11.03
CA LYS A 21 10.01 -12.85 -10.67
C LYS A 21 8.97 -12.94 -9.57
N THR A 22 8.92 -11.91 -8.73
CA THR A 22 7.91 -11.78 -7.68
C THR A 22 6.50 -11.82 -8.26
N VAL A 23 5.70 -12.78 -7.82
CA VAL A 23 4.32 -12.98 -8.27
C VAL A 23 3.35 -12.38 -7.26
N LYS A 24 2.32 -11.68 -7.76
CA LYS A 24 1.24 -11.12 -6.94
C LYS A 24 -0.07 -11.84 -7.28
N LEU A 25 -0.69 -12.48 -6.29
CA LEU A 25 -1.98 -13.14 -6.44
C LEU A 25 -3.05 -12.35 -5.67
N ALA A 26 -3.94 -11.68 -6.40
CA ALA A 26 -4.96 -10.81 -5.81
C ALA A 26 -6.17 -11.60 -5.32
N ASP A 27 -6.59 -11.34 -4.08
CA ASP A 27 -7.73 -11.99 -3.41
C ASP A 27 -9.00 -11.10 -3.37
N GLY A 28 -8.85 -9.85 -3.82
CA GLY A 28 -9.89 -8.81 -3.78
C GLY A 28 -9.71 -7.84 -2.61
N GLY A 29 -10.44 -6.71 -2.64
CA GLY A 29 -10.39 -5.70 -1.58
C GLY A 29 -9.02 -5.03 -1.36
N GLY A 30 -8.09 -5.16 -2.31
CA GLY A 30 -6.71 -4.67 -2.18
C GLY A 30 -5.76 -5.64 -1.45
N LEU A 31 -6.24 -6.81 -1.03
CA LEU A 31 -5.42 -7.89 -0.48
C LEU A 31 -4.79 -8.71 -1.62
N TYR A 32 -3.49 -8.99 -1.50
CA TYR A 32 -2.78 -9.89 -2.40
C TYR A 32 -1.70 -10.67 -1.66
N LEU A 33 -1.43 -11.87 -2.15
CA LEU A 33 -0.30 -12.69 -1.74
C LEU A 33 0.89 -12.37 -2.64
N GLU A 34 2.01 -11.98 -2.03
CA GLU A 34 3.28 -11.76 -2.68
C GLU A 34 4.18 -12.99 -2.48
N ILE A 35 4.65 -13.56 -3.58
CA ILE A 35 5.53 -14.73 -3.58
C ILE A 35 6.87 -14.30 -4.12
N THR A 36 7.90 -14.34 -3.28
CA THR A 36 9.26 -14.01 -3.69
C THR A 36 9.89 -15.17 -4.45
N PRO A 37 10.89 -14.90 -5.33
CA PRO A 37 11.66 -15.96 -5.98
C PRO A 37 12.38 -16.88 -4.97
N THR A 38 12.66 -16.39 -3.77
CA THR A 38 13.23 -17.17 -2.66
C THR A 38 12.25 -18.16 -2.02
N GLY A 39 10.98 -18.17 -2.44
CA GLY A 39 9.95 -19.10 -1.94
C GLY A 39 9.15 -18.57 -0.74
N SER A 40 9.50 -17.41 -0.20
CA SER A 40 8.73 -16.78 0.87
C SER A 40 7.39 -16.27 0.38
N LYS A 41 6.35 -16.39 1.22
CA LYS A 41 4.98 -15.96 0.92
C LYS A 41 4.55 -14.90 1.93
N TYR A 42 4.12 -13.74 1.45
CA TYR A 42 3.71 -12.61 2.27
C TYR A 42 2.31 -12.14 1.91
N TRP A 43 1.49 -11.87 2.92
CA TRP A 43 0.24 -11.15 2.72
C TRP A 43 0.52 -9.65 2.73
N ARG A 44 0.04 -8.94 1.69
CA ARG A 44 0.17 -7.50 1.55
C ARG A 44 -1.18 -6.90 1.22
N MET A 45 -1.47 -5.74 1.82
CA MET A 45 -2.69 -5.00 1.54
C MET A 45 -2.33 -3.63 0.97
N LYS A 46 -2.88 -3.32 -0.20
CA LYS A 46 -2.83 -1.96 -0.74
C LYS A 46 -3.92 -1.14 -0.07
N TYR A 47 -3.57 -0.45 1.00
CA TYR A 47 -4.45 0.51 1.65
C TYR A 47 -4.23 1.90 1.03
N PRO A 48 -5.18 2.43 0.23
CA PRO A 48 -5.08 3.81 -0.20
C PRO A 48 -5.26 4.70 1.02
N MET A 49 -4.19 5.36 1.47
CA MET A 49 -4.35 6.50 2.37
C MET A 49 -5.20 7.53 1.65
N ARG A 50 -6.42 7.75 2.14
CA ARG A 50 -7.26 8.85 1.72
C ARG A 50 -6.47 10.12 2.03
N GLN A 51 -6.02 10.83 1.00
CA GLN A 51 -5.37 12.13 1.17
C GLN A 51 -6.34 13.03 1.92
N ARG A 52 -6.11 13.20 3.23
CA ARG A 52 -6.62 14.36 3.94
C ARG A 52 -5.87 15.51 3.33
N SER A 53 -6.55 16.30 2.52
CA SER A 53 -6.11 17.63 2.15
C SER A 53 -5.90 18.43 3.45
N CYS A 54 -4.70 18.36 4.02
CA CYS A 54 -4.21 19.38 4.96
C CYS A 54 -3.83 20.60 4.12
N HIS A 55 -4.85 21.22 3.52
CA HIS A 55 -4.74 22.58 3.03
C HIS A 55 -4.64 23.45 4.29
N LEU A 56 -3.42 23.58 4.82
CA LEU A 56 -3.11 24.47 5.92
C LEU A 56 -3.03 25.88 5.35
N ASN A 57 -4.19 26.40 4.94
CA ASN A 57 -4.32 27.82 4.68
C ASN A 57 -4.25 28.54 6.01
N GLY A 58 -3.17 29.30 6.19
CA GLY A 58 -3.15 30.43 7.09
C GLY A 58 -2.49 30.17 8.43
N LEU A 59 -1.15 30.24 8.46
CA LEU A 59 -0.44 31.04 9.45
C LEU A 59 0.81 31.63 8.77
N ARG A 60 0.60 32.66 7.94
CA ARG A 60 1.60 33.73 7.79
C ARG A 60 1.55 34.50 9.10
N GLY A 61 2.32 34.05 10.08
CA GLY A 61 2.56 34.76 11.34
C GLY A 61 3.95 35.38 11.27
N ASP A 62 3.98 36.69 11.48
CA ASP A 62 5.10 37.61 11.33
C ASP A 62 6.49 37.07 11.68
N GLN A 63 7.39 37.16 10.70
CA GLN A 63 8.82 37.30 10.97
C GLN A 63 9.06 38.73 11.47
N HIS A 64 8.73 39.01 12.72
CA HIS A 64 9.23 40.21 13.36
C HIS A 64 10.73 40.00 13.59
N ALA A 65 11.52 40.52 12.66
CA ALA A 65 12.96 40.60 12.74
C ALA A 65 13.33 41.34 14.04
N LEU A 66 14.01 40.65 14.96
CA LEU A 66 14.74 41.32 16.02
C LEU A 66 15.99 41.96 15.38
N PRO A 67 16.25 43.25 15.61
CA PRO A 67 17.47 43.86 15.10
C PRO A 67 18.67 43.24 15.82
N ARG A 68 19.61 42.71 15.04
CA ARG A 68 20.98 42.50 15.51
C ARG A 68 21.50 43.83 16.01
N ARG A 69 21.80 43.92 17.31
CA ARG A 69 22.72 44.94 17.82
C ARG A 69 24.04 44.28 18.18
N ALA A 70 25.07 45.07 17.91
CA ALA A 70 26.50 44.82 17.88
C ALA A 70 27.08 44.19 19.16
#